data_AF-A0A158K363-F1
#
_entry.id   AF-A0A158K363-F1
#
_cell.length_a   1.000
_cell.length_b   1.000
_cell.length_c   1.000
_cell.angle_alpha   90.00
_cell.angle_beta   90.00
_cell.angle_gamma   90.00
#
_symmetry.space_group_name_H-M   'P 1'
#
loop_
_entity.id
_entity.type
_entity.pdbx_description
1 polymer ?
#
loop_
_entity_poly.entity_id
_entity_poly.type
_entity_poly.pdbx_seq_one_letter_code
_entity_poly.pdbx_strand_id
1 'polypeptide(L)'
;MDTTNYANVGEINDVPSFHDAEIVRIEHFSDDRELVVSFKRVSGEAGVFRFTGVIAQRIVDFSEQNVVSRLLISPRYRFSSDEVRTWVQWVNSRDDAKAAPIDGERADQYARDFVTGRGALFILEPSCGAEMAVLCESIWLKS
;
A
#
# COMPACT_ATOMS: atom_id res chain seq x y z
N MET A 1 14.27 10.47 -13.81
CA MET A 1 14.57 9.41 -12.83
C MET A 1 14.47 8.08 -13.56
N ASP A 2 15.39 7.16 -13.26
CA ASP A 2 15.56 5.89 -13.99
C ASP A 2 14.40 4.91 -13.69
N THR A 3 13.52 4.70 -14.68
CA THR A 3 12.32 3.84 -14.57
C THR A 3 12.59 2.37 -14.89
N THR A 4 13.84 2.01 -15.19
CA THR A 4 14.17 0.78 -15.93
C THR A 4 14.05 -0.52 -15.12
N ASN A 5 13.77 -0.47 -13.81
CA ASN A 5 13.77 -1.65 -12.93
C ASN A 5 12.48 -1.84 -12.13
N TYR A 6 11.33 -1.33 -12.59
CA TYR A 6 10.06 -1.53 -11.89
C TYR A 6 9.15 -2.49 -12.64
N ALA A 7 8.56 -3.45 -11.93
CA ALA A 7 7.52 -4.33 -12.44
C ALA A 7 6.21 -4.07 -11.70
N ASN A 8 5.09 -4.13 -12.43
CA ASN A 8 3.77 -3.98 -11.81
C ASN A 8 3.50 -5.17 -10.88
N VAL A 9 3.08 -4.91 -9.65
CA VAL A 9 2.83 -5.98 -8.66
C VAL A 9 1.68 -6.90 -9.03
N GLY A 10 0.88 -6.62 -10.05
CA GLY A 10 -0.10 -7.56 -10.61
C GLY A 10 0.52 -8.58 -11.56
N GLU A 11 1.67 -8.27 -12.16
CA GLU A 11 2.30 -9.04 -13.25
C GLU A 11 3.50 -9.88 -12.79
N ILE A 12 4.05 -9.57 -11.62
CA ILE A 12 5.13 -10.36 -11.01
C ILE A 12 4.58 -11.74 -10.66
N ASN A 13 5.30 -12.83 -10.91
CA ASN A 13 4.85 -14.17 -10.51
C ASN A 13 5.11 -14.45 -9.03
N ASP A 14 6.31 -14.10 -8.54
CA ASP A 14 6.72 -14.30 -7.16
C ASP A 14 7.16 -12.96 -6.55
N VAL A 15 6.38 -12.44 -5.61
CA VAL A 15 6.73 -11.21 -4.88
C VAL A 15 7.55 -11.65 -3.68
N PRO A 16 8.77 -11.12 -3.48
CA PRO A 16 9.60 -11.50 -2.35
C PRO A 16 8.86 -11.23 -1.03
N SER A 17 9.13 -12.05 -0.02
CA SER A 17 8.59 -11.82 1.31
C SER A 17 9.13 -10.52 1.91
N PHE A 18 8.24 -9.81 2.59
CA PHE A 18 8.56 -8.61 3.38
C PHE A 18 8.33 -8.84 4.88
N HIS A 19 8.06 -10.08 5.33
CA HIS A 19 8.00 -10.38 6.75
C HIS A 19 9.35 -10.01 7.41
N ASP A 20 9.31 -9.33 8.55
CA ASP A 20 10.45 -8.76 9.26
C ASP A 20 11.27 -7.71 8.46
N ALA A 21 10.75 -7.23 7.31
CA ALA A 21 11.36 -6.11 6.61
C ALA A 21 11.08 -4.81 7.35
N GLU A 22 12.03 -3.89 7.35
CA GLU A 22 11.91 -2.60 8.02
C GLU A 22 11.70 -1.48 7.01
N ILE A 23 10.72 -0.60 7.24
CA ILE A 23 10.59 0.65 6.47
C ILE A 23 11.77 1.56 6.82
N VAL A 24 12.60 1.88 5.83
CA VAL A 24 13.79 2.73 6.01
C VAL A 24 13.65 4.09 5.32
N ARG A 25 12.68 4.24 4.40
CA ARG A 25 12.44 5.51 3.71
C ARG A 25 11.02 5.60 3.19
N ILE A 26 10.45 6.80 3.31
CA ILE A 26 9.21 7.21 2.65
C ILE A 26 9.49 8.52 1.91
N GLU A 27 9.19 8.57 0.62
CA GLU A 27 9.31 9.78 -0.22
C GLU A 27 7.93 10.09 -0.81
N HIS A 28 7.41 11.28 -0.54
CA HIS A 28 6.08 11.71 -0.99
C HIS A 28 6.22 12.84 -2.02
N PHE A 29 5.73 12.59 -3.24
CA PHE A 29 5.75 13.52 -4.35
C PHE A 29 4.31 13.90 -4.67
N SER A 30 3.80 14.90 -3.95
CA SER A 30 2.37 15.28 -4.02
C SER A 30 1.94 15.74 -5.41
N ASP A 31 2.80 16.49 -6.10
CA ASP A 31 2.51 17.07 -7.40
C ASP A 31 2.35 16.00 -8.49
N ASP A 32 3.12 14.91 -8.36
CA ASP A 32 3.07 13.75 -9.25
C ASP A 32 2.04 12.70 -8.81
N ARG A 33 1.41 12.90 -7.65
CA ARG A 33 0.57 11.90 -6.97
C ARG A 33 1.31 10.57 -6.81
N GLU A 34 2.56 10.64 -6.35
CA GLU A 34 3.39 9.46 -6.12
C GLU A 34 3.85 9.33 -4.67
N LEU A 35 4.00 8.07 -4.26
CA LEU A 35 4.63 7.68 -3.01
C LEU A 35 5.67 6.61 -3.29
N VAL A 36 6.83 6.71 -2.68
CA VAL A 36 7.86 5.66 -2.72
C VAL A 36 8.16 5.22 -1.30
N VAL A 37 8.06 3.91 -1.05
CA VAL A 37 8.37 3.30 0.24
C VAL A 37 9.48 2.28 0.05
N SER A 38 10.59 2.48 0.76
CA SER A 38 11.73 1.59 0.72
C SER A 38 11.82 0.77 2.00
N PHE A 39 12.10 -0.51 1.81
CA PHE A 39 12.24 -1.51 2.85
C PHE A 39 13.65 -2.09 2.83
N LYS A 40 14.18 -2.37 4.01
CA LYS A 40 15.34 -3.23 4.21
C LYS A 40 14.84 -4.62 4.57
N ARG A 41 15.01 -5.62 3.68
CA ARG A 41 14.61 -7.01 3.95
C ARG A 41 15.65 -7.73 4.79
N VAL A 42 15.24 -8.80 5.49
CA VAL A 42 16.14 -9.66 6.28
C VAL A 42 17.25 -10.30 5.43
N SER A 43 16.98 -10.57 4.14
CA SER A 43 17.99 -11.05 3.20
C SER A 43 19.11 -10.03 2.91
N GLY A 44 18.96 -8.79 3.38
CA GLY A 44 19.88 -7.68 3.10
C GLY A 44 19.55 -6.92 1.81
N GLU A 45 18.67 -7.45 0.97
CA GLU A 45 18.23 -6.79 -0.26
C GLU A 45 17.20 -5.68 0.03
N ALA A 46 17.31 -4.56 -0.68
CA ALA A 46 16.28 -3.53 -0.64
C ALA A 46 15.01 -4.01 -1.36
N GLY A 47 13.85 -3.64 -0.86
CA GLY A 47 12.59 -3.72 -1.59
C GLY A 47 11.99 -2.33 -1.69
N VAL A 48 11.65 -1.87 -2.90
CA VAL A 48 11.14 -0.51 -3.10
C VAL A 48 9.80 -0.58 -3.80
N PHE A 49 8.75 -0.16 -3.11
CA PHE A 49 7.43 0.02 -3.70
C PHE A 49 7.26 1.46 -4.16
N ARG A 50 6.78 1.63 -5.38
CA ARG A 50 6.34 2.90 -5.94
C ARG A 50 4.85 2.83 -6.22
N PHE A 51 4.11 3.78 -5.67
CA PHE A 51 2.68 3.97 -5.85
C PHE A 51 2.49 5.16 -6.77
N THR A 52 1.70 5.00 -7.83
CA THR A 52 1.40 6.09 -8.77
C THR A 52 -0.10 6.36 -8.84
N GLY A 53 -0.46 7.61 -9.14
CA GLY A 53 -1.87 8.03 -9.10
C GLY A 53 -2.46 7.85 -7.70
N VAL A 54 -1.68 8.18 -6.65
CA VAL A 54 -2.13 8.09 -5.26
C VAL A 54 -3.41 8.91 -5.08
N ILE A 55 -4.45 8.26 -4.59
CA ILE A 55 -5.78 8.84 -4.31
C ILE A 55 -5.84 9.24 -2.84
N ALA A 56 -5.42 8.33 -1.97
CA ALA A 56 -5.33 8.55 -0.54
C ALA A 56 -4.21 7.69 0.06
N GLN A 57 -3.55 8.21 1.09
CA GLN A 57 -2.58 7.46 1.86
C GLN A 57 -2.67 7.86 3.33
N ARG A 58 -2.40 6.91 4.22
CA ARG A 58 -2.29 7.17 5.65
C ARG A 58 -1.22 6.28 6.22
N ILE A 59 -0.38 6.87 7.07
CA ILE A 59 0.66 6.20 7.84
C ILE A 59 0.53 6.70 9.27
N VAL A 60 0.48 5.81 10.24
CA VAL A 60 0.45 6.14 11.67
C VAL A 60 1.57 5.37 12.39
N ASP A 61 1.96 5.85 13.58
CA ASP A 61 2.92 5.18 14.46
C ASP A 61 4.29 4.86 13.83
N PHE A 62 4.72 5.67 12.85
CA PHE A 62 6.08 5.62 12.32
C PHE A 62 7.08 6.00 13.41
N SER A 63 7.92 5.06 13.81
CA SER A 63 8.77 5.18 15.00
C SER A 63 10.23 4.77 14.71
N GLU A 64 11.02 4.53 15.75
CA GLU A 64 12.40 4.04 15.61
C GLU A 64 12.48 2.67 14.92
N GLN A 65 11.48 1.81 15.11
CA GLN A 65 11.36 0.51 14.45
C GLN A 65 10.03 0.46 13.68
N ASN A 66 10.08 0.05 12.40
CA ASN A 66 8.89 -0.05 11.54
C ASN A 66 8.91 -1.39 10.79
N VAL A 67 8.67 -2.45 11.54
CA VAL A 67 8.84 -3.84 11.09
C VAL A 67 7.52 -4.37 10.56
N VAL A 68 7.54 -4.89 9.34
CA VAL A 68 6.39 -5.46 8.65
C VAL A 68 6.06 -6.84 9.22
N SER A 69 4.80 -7.04 9.61
CA SER A 69 4.23 -8.37 9.85
C SER A 69 3.74 -8.95 8.53
N ARG A 70 2.85 -8.23 7.82
CA ARG A 70 2.32 -8.65 6.53
C ARG A 70 2.02 -7.48 5.60
N LEU A 71 2.10 -7.76 4.30
CA LEU A 71 1.63 -6.86 3.25
C LEU A 71 0.41 -7.48 2.56
N LEU A 72 -0.69 -6.72 2.49
CA LEU A 72 -1.87 -7.08 1.71
C LEU A 72 -1.90 -6.18 0.48
N ILE A 73 -1.75 -6.77 -0.72
CA ILE A 73 -1.54 -6.02 -1.95
C ILE A 73 -2.49 -6.53 -3.03
N SER A 74 -3.40 -5.71 -3.54
CA SER A 74 -4.22 -6.10 -4.69
C SER A 74 -3.39 -6.15 -5.99
N PRO A 75 -3.68 -7.05 -6.95
CA PRO A 75 -4.75 -8.06 -6.92
C PRO A 75 -4.35 -9.36 -6.20
N ARG A 76 -3.13 -9.47 -5.68
CA ARG A 76 -2.58 -10.69 -5.06
C ARG A 76 -3.37 -11.09 -3.81
N TYR A 77 -3.76 -10.11 -3.01
CA TYR A 77 -4.76 -10.24 -1.96
C TYR A 77 -6.13 -9.79 -2.48
N ARG A 78 -7.13 -10.66 -2.35
CA ARG A 78 -8.51 -10.35 -2.71
C ARG A 78 -9.25 -9.78 -1.50
N PHE A 79 -9.29 -8.45 -1.43
CA PHE A 79 -10.08 -7.77 -0.42
C PHE A 79 -11.57 -8.02 -0.62
N SER A 80 -12.25 -8.39 0.46
CA SER A 80 -13.72 -8.36 0.53
C SER A 80 -14.23 -6.92 0.59
N SER A 81 -15.50 -6.71 0.21
CA SER A 81 -16.11 -5.38 0.27
C SER A 81 -16.12 -4.76 1.66
N ASP A 82 -16.23 -5.57 2.71
CA ASP A 82 -16.18 -5.09 4.10
C ASP A 82 -14.76 -4.65 4.51
N GLU A 83 -13.74 -5.37 4.08
CA GLU A 83 -12.34 -4.93 4.26
C GLU A 83 -12.06 -3.65 3.48
N VAL A 84 -12.53 -3.56 2.23
CA VAL A 84 -12.40 -2.36 1.41
C VAL A 84 -13.07 -1.17 2.10
N ARG A 85 -14.31 -1.31 2.58
CA ARG A 85 -15.00 -0.24 3.31
C ARG A 85 -14.19 0.20 4.53
N THR A 86 -13.68 -0.75 5.30
CA THR A 86 -12.88 -0.50 6.50
C THR A 86 -11.62 0.28 6.16
N TRP A 87 -10.80 -0.20 5.23
CA TRP A 87 -9.52 0.43 4.88
C TRP A 87 -9.68 1.76 4.14
N VAL A 88 -10.65 1.87 3.23
CA VAL A 88 -10.94 3.13 2.54
C VAL A 88 -11.47 4.17 3.53
N GLN A 89 -12.28 3.79 4.51
CA GLN A 89 -12.68 4.72 5.56
C GLN A 89 -11.48 5.12 6.44
N TRP A 90 -10.64 4.16 6.83
CA TRP A 90 -9.49 4.41 7.69
C TRP A 90 -8.46 5.34 7.03
N VAL A 91 -8.12 5.12 5.76
CA VAL A 91 -7.14 5.94 5.02
C VAL A 91 -7.63 7.38 4.83
N ASN A 92 -8.94 7.61 4.78
CA ASN A 92 -9.54 8.94 4.66
C ASN A 92 -9.80 9.61 6.01
N SER A 93 -9.67 8.88 7.12
CA SER A 93 -9.88 9.41 8.46
C SER A 93 -8.66 10.19 8.96
N ARG A 94 -8.89 11.09 9.91
CA ARG A 94 -7.85 11.82 10.64
C ARG A 94 -7.83 11.36 12.10
N ASP A 95 -6.83 11.76 12.86
CA ASP A 95 -6.64 11.31 14.24
C ASP A 95 -7.78 11.76 15.16
N ASP A 96 -8.40 12.90 14.87
CA ASP A 96 -9.52 13.48 15.63
C ASP A 96 -10.90 13.25 14.99
N ALA A 97 -10.96 12.69 13.77
CA ALA A 97 -12.20 12.58 13.01
C ALA A 97 -12.22 11.34 12.11
N LYS A 98 -13.23 10.49 12.32
CA LYS A 98 -13.53 9.40 11.37
C LYS A 98 -14.17 9.96 10.12
N ALA A 99 -13.65 9.57 8.96
CA ALA A 99 -14.30 9.82 7.69
C ALA A 99 -15.66 9.12 7.64
N ALA A 100 -16.57 9.66 6.83
CA ALA A 100 -17.82 8.97 6.54
C ALA A 100 -17.52 7.61 5.88
N PRO A 101 -18.19 6.52 6.30
CA PRO A 101 -18.09 5.24 5.60
C PRO A 101 -18.50 5.41 4.14
N ILE A 102 -17.80 4.74 3.24
CA ILE A 102 -18.30 4.57 1.86
C ILE A 102 -19.49 3.60 1.87
N ASP A 103 -20.44 3.82 0.97
CA ASP A 103 -21.58 2.90 0.79
C ASP A 103 -21.14 1.52 0.24
N GLY A 104 -22.07 0.56 0.26
CA GLY A 104 -21.80 -0.80 -0.22
C GLY A 104 -21.50 -0.87 -1.72
N GLU A 105 -22.20 -0.10 -2.54
CA GLU A 105 -22.02 -0.12 -3.99
C GLU A 105 -20.61 0.37 -4.36
N ARG A 106 -20.12 1.43 -3.70
CA ARG A 106 -18.77 1.95 -3.90
C ARG A 106 -17.70 1.00 -3.40
N ALA A 107 -17.92 0.34 -2.26
CA ALA A 107 -17.00 -0.67 -1.74
C ALA A 107 -16.88 -1.87 -2.70
N ASP A 108 -18.02 -2.36 -3.21
CA ASP A 108 -18.06 -3.44 -4.21
C ASP A 108 -17.37 -3.03 -5.51
N GLN A 109 -17.53 -1.76 -5.92
CA GLN A 109 -16.86 -1.23 -7.10
C GLN A 109 -15.34 -1.22 -6.93
N TYR A 110 -14.82 -0.73 -5.81
CA TYR A 110 -13.40 -0.79 -5.52
C TYR A 110 -12.87 -2.22 -5.48
N ALA A 111 -13.58 -3.16 -4.84
CA ALA A 111 -13.17 -4.56 -4.81
C ALA A 111 -13.04 -5.14 -6.23
N ARG A 112 -13.97 -4.82 -7.14
CA ARG A 112 -13.89 -5.21 -8.56
C ARG A 112 -12.73 -4.52 -9.28
N ASP A 113 -12.50 -3.24 -9.03
CA ASP A 113 -11.42 -2.48 -9.66
C ASP A 113 -10.04 -3.00 -9.24
N PHE A 114 -9.87 -3.39 -7.97
CA PHE A 114 -8.66 -4.02 -7.45
C PHE A 114 -8.36 -5.36 -8.12
N VAL A 115 -9.37 -6.19 -8.34
CA VAL A 115 -9.21 -7.49 -9.03
C VAL A 115 -8.88 -7.28 -10.51
N THR A 116 -9.43 -6.25 -11.14
CA THR A 116 -9.24 -5.96 -12.57
C THR A 116 -8.06 -5.03 -12.87
N GLY A 117 -7.32 -4.59 -11.85
CA GLY A 117 -6.17 -3.69 -11.99
C GLY A 117 -6.53 -2.25 -12.39
N ARG A 118 -7.79 -1.82 -12.24
CA ARG A 118 -8.22 -0.43 -12.47
C ARG A 118 -8.01 0.49 -11.26
N GLY A 119 -7.42 -0.06 -10.21
CA GLY A 119 -6.99 0.62 -9.00
C GLY A 119 -6.27 -0.38 -8.13
N ALA A 120 -5.63 0.10 -7.08
CA ALA A 120 -4.90 -0.75 -6.16
C ALA A 120 -5.01 -0.27 -4.72
N LEU A 121 -5.07 -1.25 -3.82
CA LEU A 121 -4.97 -1.07 -2.38
C LEU A 121 -3.77 -1.83 -1.85
N PHE A 122 -2.95 -1.11 -1.09
CA PHE A 122 -1.80 -1.64 -0.36
C PHE A 122 -2.01 -1.39 1.12
N ILE A 123 -1.94 -2.46 1.92
CA ILE A 123 -1.94 -2.40 3.37
C ILE A 123 -0.63 -2.99 3.88
N LEU A 124 0.02 -2.27 4.78
CA LEU A 124 1.11 -2.77 5.60
C LEU A 124 0.60 -2.85 7.03
N GLU A 125 0.59 -4.07 7.54
CA GLU A 125 0.31 -4.32 8.94
C GLU A 125 1.62 -4.51 9.70
N PRO A 126 1.85 -3.74 10.78
CA PRO A 126 3.09 -3.78 11.51
C PRO A 126 3.15 -5.02 12.40
N SER A 127 4.36 -5.57 12.55
CA SER A 127 4.73 -6.27 13.78
C SER A 127 5.09 -5.28 14.88
N CYS A 128 5.67 -4.12 14.50
CA CYS A 128 6.01 -3.01 15.38
C CYS A 128 6.10 -1.71 14.55
N GLY A 129 5.62 -0.60 15.10
CA GLY A 129 5.69 0.72 14.46
C GLY A 129 4.64 0.93 13.39
N ALA A 130 5.07 1.41 12.22
CA ALA A 130 4.19 1.99 11.22
C ALA A 130 3.08 1.05 10.70
N GLU A 131 1.83 1.49 10.81
CA GLU A 131 0.69 0.95 10.06
C GLU A 131 0.39 1.87 8.87
N MET A 132 0.19 1.30 7.68
CA MET A 132 0.02 2.08 6.46
C MET A 132 -1.02 1.50 5.52
N ALA A 133 -1.81 2.38 4.91
CA ALA A 133 -2.67 2.07 3.77
C ALA A 133 -2.44 3.07 2.65
N VAL A 134 -2.41 2.59 1.41
CA VAL A 134 -2.29 3.39 0.19
C VAL A 134 -3.33 2.94 -0.81
N LEU A 135 -4.23 3.86 -1.17
CA LEU A 135 -5.18 3.73 -2.27
C LEU A 135 -4.63 4.51 -3.47
N CYS A 136 -4.39 3.83 -4.59
CA CYS A 136 -3.73 4.40 -5.76
C CYS A 136 -4.22 3.75 -7.06
N GLU A 137 -3.73 4.22 -8.20
CA GLU A 137 -4.04 3.65 -9.50
C GLU A 137 -3.20 2.39 -9.77
N SER A 138 -1.92 2.41 -9.41
CA SER A 138 -1.04 1.25 -9.60
C SER A 138 0.13 1.18 -8.62
N ILE A 139 0.62 -0.04 -8.39
CA ILE A 139 1.73 -0.33 -7.49
C ILE A 139 2.82 -1.05 -8.29
N TRP A 140 4.04 -0.59 -8.10
CA TRP A 140 5.22 -1.10 -8.78
C TRP A 140 6.25 -1.52 -7.75
N LEU A 141 6.89 -2.66 -7.97
CA LEU A 141 8.00 -3.14 -7.14
C LEU A 141 9.28 -3.05 -7.95
N LYS A 142 10.32 -2.48 -7.35
CA LYS A 142 11.65 -2.48 -7.93
C LYS A 142 12.23 -3.90 -7.90
N SER A 143 12.59 -4.42 -9.07
CA SER A 143 13.32 -5.68 -9.26
C SER A 143 14.78 -5.56 -8.83
#